data_AF-A0A1B1ASP6-F1
#
_entry.id   AF-A0A1B1ASP6-F1
#
_cell.length_a   1.000
_cell.length_b   1.000
_cell.length_c   1.000
_cell.angle_alpha   90.00
_cell.angle_beta   90.00
_cell.angle_gamma   90.00
#
_symmetry.space_group_name_H-M   'P 1'
#
loop_
_entity.id
_entity.type
_entity.pdbx_description
1 polymer ?
#
loop_
_entity_poly.entity_id
_entity_poly.type
_entity_poly.pdbx_seq_one_letter_code
_entity_poly.pdbx_strand_id
1 'polypeptide(L)'
;MSPLYARHKRTTLAIATAVAAGALLSTGLAASANAQATTGTAAKLSAAPTALSAAARTTLVQQAQASAARTAQHIGLGAKEKLVVKDVVKDADGTVHTRYERTYAGLPVLGGDLVVHTAKSGKTEGVTRATKAAIKVASLKPQITAAKAAQQAVGAARTLGSAKSTANGARKVIWAGSGKPVLAYETVVGGLQDDGTPNQLHVITDAATGKKLFQYQGIENATGTGKTLYSGTVSLNSTQSGSTYNLTDSTRGGHKTYNLARKTSGKGTLVASSSNSFGTGTASSSSSDQTAAADAAYGAQETWDFYKSTFGRSGIKNDGVGAYSRVHYGSAYVNAFWDDSCFCMTYGDGEGNTDPLTSLDVAGHEMSHGVTANTAGLDYSGESGGLNEATSDIFGTGVEFYANNSKDVGDYLIGEKININGDGTPLRYMDKPSKDGGSADYWSSSVGDLDVHYSSGVANHFFYLLSEGSGAKTINGVSYNSPTKNGSTVTGIGRAKALQIWYKALTTYFTSTTDYSDARSGTLSAAADLYGSGSTEYKAVAAAWTAVNVTG
;
A
#
# COMPACT_ATOMS: atom_id res chain seq x y z
N MET A 1 14.65 -4.64 -52.81
CA MET A 1 16.08 -4.55 -53.15
C MET A 1 16.78 -3.68 -52.10
N SER A 2 17.47 -4.29 -51.14
CA SER A 2 18.58 -3.66 -50.39
C SER A 2 19.90 -3.96 -51.14
N PRO A 3 21.13 -3.64 -50.66
CA PRO A 3 21.60 -2.83 -49.51
C PRO A 3 22.78 -1.87 -49.94
N LEU A 4 23.47 -1.06 -49.11
CA LEU A 4 24.60 -1.40 -48.22
C LEU A 4 25.33 -0.12 -47.71
N TYR A 5 25.73 -0.14 -46.42
CA TYR A 5 26.99 0.35 -45.77
C TYR A 5 27.33 1.88 -45.78
N ALA A 6 27.81 2.48 -44.68
CA ALA A 6 29.08 2.15 -44.04
C ALA A 6 29.22 2.53 -42.55
N ARG A 7 30.04 1.70 -41.87
CA ARG A 7 30.64 1.85 -40.53
C ARG A 7 31.87 2.77 -40.57
N HIS A 8 32.15 3.48 -39.47
CA HIS A 8 33.50 3.95 -39.14
C HIS A 8 34.08 3.20 -37.93
N LYS A 9 35.34 2.74 -38.09
CA LYS A 9 36.18 2.08 -37.08
C LYS A 9 37.20 3.06 -36.50
N ARG A 10 37.35 2.96 -35.18
CA ARG A 10 38.54 3.06 -34.29
C ARG A 10 39.90 3.46 -34.88
N THR A 11 40.62 4.26 -34.08
CA THR A 11 42.08 4.17 -33.90
C THR A 11 42.43 4.07 -32.41
N THR A 12 43.47 3.30 -32.12
CA THR A 12 44.02 2.90 -30.81
C THR A 12 45.50 3.22 -30.80
N LEU A 13 46.06 3.69 -29.67
CA LEU A 13 47.46 3.52 -29.17
C LEU A 13 47.67 4.55 -28.03
N ALA A 14 48.54 4.43 -27.03
CA ALA A 14 49.09 3.34 -26.23
C ALA A 14 49.85 4.00 -25.06
N ILE A 15 49.68 3.46 -23.85
CA ILE A 15 50.72 3.08 -22.87
C ILE A 15 51.78 4.13 -22.47
N ALA A 16 51.78 4.49 -21.18
CA ALA A 16 53.01 4.59 -20.37
C ALA A 16 52.70 4.49 -18.87
N THR A 17 53.35 3.52 -18.23
CA THR A 17 53.42 3.14 -16.81
C THR A 17 54.31 4.06 -15.97
N ALA A 18 53.98 4.27 -14.69
CA ALA A 18 54.98 4.28 -13.59
C ALA A 18 54.31 4.14 -12.20
N VAL A 19 54.63 3.04 -11.53
CA VAL A 19 54.46 2.84 -10.09
C VAL A 19 55.73 3.35 -9.41
N ALA A 20 55.60 4.13 -8.33
CA ALA A 20 56.66 4.28 -7.34
C ALA A 20 56.05 4.46 -5.94
N ALA A 21 56.18 3.43 -5.12
CA ALA A 21 56.01 3.49 -3.68
C ALA A 21 57.30 4.04 -3.05
N GLY A 22 57.15 4.88 -2.03
CA GLY A 22 58.26 5.37 -1.21
C GLY A 22 57.72 6.00 0.08
N ALA A 23 57.70 5.22 1.15
CA ALA A 23 57.48 5.71 2.51
C ALA A 23 58.81 6.17 3.11
N LEU A 24 58.81 7.24 3.92
CA LEU A 24 59.52 7.32 5.20
C LEU A 24 59.20 8.61 5.96
N LEU A 25 59.20 8.46 7.29
CA LEU A 25 58.71 9.35 8.35
C LEU A 25 59.63 10.54 8.65
N SER A 26 59.07 11.64 9.19
CA SER A 26 59.55 12.28 10.44
C SER A 26 58.68 13.48 10.89
N THR A 27 58.11 13.32 12.10
CA THR A 27 57.93 14.25 13.24
C THR A 27 57.90 15.77 13.07
N GLY A 28 56.94 16.44 13.74
CA GLY A 28 57.13 17.79 14.29
C GLY A 28 55.85 18.59 14.52
N LEU A 29 55.55 18.93 15.78
CA LEU A 29 54.35 19.63 16.26
C LEU A 29 54.33 21.14 15.92
N ALA A 30 53.13 21.73 15.75
CA ALA A 30 52.52 22.72 16.68
C ALA A 30 51.47 23.64 16.01
N ALA A 31 50.32 23.79 16.70
CA ALA A 31 49.36 24.92 16.72
C ALA A 31 48.65 25.30 15.39
N SER A 32 47.38 25.69 15.31
CA SER A 32 46.24 25.82 16.22
C SER A 32 45.08 26.30 15.34
N ALA A 33 43.90 25.69 15.41
CA ALA A 33 42.69 26.30 14.85
C ALA A 33 41.46 25.79 15.60
N ASN A 34 40.85 26.71 16.36
CA ASN A 34 39.51 26.56 16.87
C ASN A 34 38.53 26.37 15.71
N ALA A 35 37.74 25.30 15.74
CA ALA A 35 36.46 25.22 15.04
C ALA A 35 35.51 24.28 15.80
N GLN A 36 34.70 24.91 16.66
CA GLN A 36 33.24 24.71 16.69
C GLN A 36 32.73 23.26 16.85
N ALA A 37 32.56 22.85 18.11
CA ALA A 37 31.64 21.77 18.44
C ALA A 37 30.19 22.25 18.17
N THR A 38 29.56 21.71 17.13
CA THR A 38 28.10 21.67 17.01
C THR A 38 27.65 20.27 16.66
N THR A 39 26.50 19.91 17.23
CA THR A 39 25.72 18.68 17.06
C THR A 39 26.19 17.47 17.87
N GLY A 40 25.57 17.32 19.04
CA GLY A 40 25.55 16.07 19.76
C GLY A 40 24.94 14.99 18.88
N THR A 41 25.78 14.05 18.44
CA THR A 41 25.32 12.71 18.18
C THR A 41 24.88 12.14 19.52
N ALA A 42 23.59 11.84 19.68
CA ALA A 42 23.12 11.12 20.85
C ALA A 42 24.03 9.90 21.06
N ALA A 43 24.67 9.78 22.23
CA ALA A 43 25.57 8.68 22.53
C ALA A 43 24.83 7.36 22.25
N LYS A 44 25.34 6.55 21.30
CA LYS A 44 24.76 5.23 21.02
C LYS A 44 24.76 4.43 22.32
N LEU A 45 23.57 4.07 22.81
CA LEU A 45 23.42 3.19 23.96
C LEU A 45 24.14 1.87 23.64
N SER A 46 25.10 1.47 24.47
CA SER A 46 26.00 0.35 24.18
C SER A 46 25.28 -0.99 24.01
N ALA A 47 24.17 -1.18 24.73
CA ALA A 47 23.30 -2.35 24.64
C ALA A 47 22.13 -2.19 23.65
N ALA A 48 22.16 -1.19 22.77
CA ALA A 48 21.15 -1.06 21.72
C ALA A 48 21.47 -1.96 20.52
N PRO A 49 20.45 -2.60 19.91
CA PRO A 49 20.61 -3.33 18.66
C PRO A 49 21.22 -2.44 17.56
N THR A 50 22.21 -2.97 16.84
CA THR A 50 22.78 -2.33 15.66
C THR A 50 22.13 -2.86 14.39
N ALA A 51 21.81 -1.97 13.45
CA ALA A 51 21.29 -2.36 12.15
C ALA A 51 22.33 -3.20 11.37
N LEU A 52 21.96 -4.44 11.05
CA LEU A 52 22.76 -5.35 10.23
C LEU A 52 22.27 -5.30 8.77
N SER A 53 23.19 -5.40 7.81
CA SER A 53 22.79 -5.67 6.43
C SER A 53 22.17 -7.06 6.31
N ALA A 54 21.31 -7.27 5.32
CA ALA A 54 20.67 -8.57 5.08
C ALA A 54 21.69 -9.71 4.91
N ALA A 55 22.80 -9.45 4.23
CA ALA A 55 23.90 -10.40 4.06
C ALA A 55 24.59 -10.72 5.40
N ALA A 56 24.92 -9.70 6.21
CA ALA A 56 25.56 -9.90 7.51
C ALA A 56 24.68 -10.71 8.48
N ARG A 57 23.37 -10.40 8.52
CA ARG A 57 22.39 -11.17 9.30
C ARG A 57 22.31 -12.63 8.84
N THR A 58 22.28 -12.87 7.52
CA THR A 58 22.23 -14.22 6.94
C THR A 58 23.45 -15.05 7.35
N THR A 59 24.65 -14.47 7.26
CA THR A 59 25.89 -15.12 7.70
C THR A 59 25.86 -15.49 9.18
N LEU A 60 25.41 -14.57 10.05
CA LEU A 60 25.30 -14.84 11.48
C LEU A 60 24.32 -15.97 11.81
N VAL A 61 23.17 -16.00 11.13
CA VAL A 61 22.19 -17.08 11.27
C VAL A 61 22.79 -18.43 10.85
N GLN A 62 23.52 -18.48 9.74
CA GLN A 62 24.17 -19.71 9.27
C GLN A 62 25.25 -20.20 10.26
N GLN A 63 26.07 -19.30 10.79
CA GLN A 63 27.09 -19.61 11.79
C GLN A 63 26.47 -20.13 13.10
N ALA A 64 25.40 -19.49 13.57
CA ALA A 64 24.63 -19.94 14.71
C ALA A 64 24.02 -21.33 14.45
N GLN A 65 23.51 -21.58 13.25
CA GLN A 65 22.89 -22.87 12.92
C GLN A 65 23.93 -23.99 12.86
N ALA A 66 25.14 -23.70 12.36
CA ALA A 66 26.26 -24.64 12.34
C ALA A 66 26.76 -25.01 13.75
N SER A 67 26.60 -24.10 14.73
CA SER A 67 27.02 -24.32 16.13
C SER A 67 25.90 -24.84 17.04
N ALA A 68 24.65 -24.91 16.56
CA ALA A 68 23.45 -25.20 17.34
C ALA A 68 23.54 -26.49 18.19
N ALA A 69 24.16 -27.56 17.68
CA ALA A 69 24.31 -28.81 18.43
C ALA A 69 25.26 -28.66 19.65
N ARG A 70 26.36 -27.93 19.49
CA ARG A 70 27.28 -27.62 20.59
C ARG A 70 26.63 -26.70 21.60
N THR A 71 25.89 -25.69 21.12
CA THR A 71 25.11 -24.79 21.97
C THR A 71 24.10 -25.57 22.81
N ALA A 72 23.36 -26.51 22.21
CA ALA A 72 22.40 -27.36 22.92
C ALA A 72 23.04 -28.17 24.07
N GLN A 73 24.23 -28.73 23.83
CA GLN A 73 25.00 -29.43 24.87
C GLN A 73 25.47 -28.49 25.98
N HIS A 74 26.04 -27.33 25.61
CA HIS A 74 26.56 -26.35 26.56
C HIS A 74 25.48 -25.83 27.51
N ILE A 75 24.26 -25.62 27.00
CA ILE A 75 23.12 -25.14 27.80
C ILE A 75 22.30 -26.27 28.43
N GLY A 76 22.78 -27.52 28.40
CA GLY A 76 22.19 -28.64 29.12
C GLY A 76 20.87 -29.17 28.57
N LEU A 77 20.63 -29.14 27.26
CA LEU A 77 19.43 -29.73 26.66
C LEU A 77 19.52 -31.26 26.59
N GLY A 78 18.38 -31.94 26.65
CA GLY A 78 18.32 -33.40 26.54
C GLY A 78 18.67 -33.91 25.14
N ALA A 79 19.12 -35.16 25.02
CA ALA A 79 19.59 -35.75 23.75
C ALA A 79 18.53 -35.81 22.62
N LYS A 80 17.24 -35.75 22.97
CA LYS A 80 16.15 -35.70 21.98
C LYS A 80 15.87 -34.28 21.49
N GLU A 81 16.49 -33.28 22.08
CA GLU A 81 16.27 -31.88 21.79
C GLU A 81 17.26 -31.35 20.76
N LYS A 82 16.79 -30.56 19.81
CA LYS A 82 17.66 -29.84 18.87
C LYS A 82 17.23 -28.38 18.77
N LEU A 83 18.20 -27.52 18.51
CA LEU A 83 18.01 -26.08 18.30
C LEU A 83 17.93 -25.76 16.80
N VAL A 84 16.99 -24.90 16.44
CA VAL A 84 16.82 -24.33 15.10
C VAL A 84 16.89 -22.82 15.23
N VAL A 85 17.84 -22.17 14.56
CA VAL A 85 18.03 -20.71 14.65
C VAL A 85 16.88 -20.01 13.96
N LYS A 86 16.24 -19.09 14.69
CA LYS A 86 15.19 -18.20 14.15
C LYS A 86 15.76 -16.85 13.75
N ASP A 87 16.64 -16.29 14.60
CA ASP A 87 17.17 -14.95 14.37
C ASP A 87 18.47 -14.69 15.14
N VAL A 88 19.23 -13.68 14.70
CA VAL A 88 20.40 -13.17 15.38
C VAL A 88 20.35 -11.65 15.42
N VAL A 89 20.41 -11.08 16.62
CA VAL A 89 20.56 -9.64 16.87
C VAL A 89 21.95 -9.37 17.43
N LYS A 90 22.57 -8.26 17.03
CA LYS A 90 23.86 -7.82 17.54
C LYS A 90 23.77 -6.41 18.07
N ASP A 91 24.24 -6.20 19.28
CA ASP A 91 24.24 -4.90 19.95
C ASP A 91 25.51 -4.10 19.62
N ALA A 92 25.46 -2.79 19.90
CA ALA A 92 26.57 -1.88 19.63
C ALA A 92 27.85 -2.22 20.39
N ASP A 93 27.76 -2.80 21.59
CA ASP A 93 28.88 -3.30 22.38
C ASP A 93 29.48 -4.63 21.85
N GLY A 94 28.82 -5.23 20.85
CA GLY A 94 29.23 -6.47 20.22
C GLY A 94 28.61 -7.73 20.82
N THR A 95 27.72 -7.60 21.81
CA THR A 95 26.90 -8.70 22.32
C THR A 95 26.01 -9.26 21.22
N VAL A 96 25.87 -10.58 21.18
CA VAL A 96 25.05 -11.29 20.20
C VAL A 96 23.94 -12.05 20.91
N HIS A 97 22.72 -11.87 20.44
CA HIS A 97 21.53 -12.56 20.91
C HIS A 97 21.02 -13.50 19.84
N THR A 98 21.17 -14.80 20.05
CA THR A 98 20.69 -15.82 19.11
C THR A 98 19.38 -16.42 19.62
N ARG A 99 18.31 -16.25 18.85
CA ARG A 99 17.00 -16.82 19.13
C ARG A 99 16.87 -18.19 18.47
N TYR A 100 16.42 -19.18 19.23
CA TYR A 100 16.22 -20.54 18.77
C TYR A 100 14.80 -21.03 19.02
N GLU A 101 14.25 -21.75 18.04
CA GLU A 101 13.20 -22.73 18.26
C GLU A 101 13.82 -24.07 18.70
N ARG A 102 13.00 -24.94 19.31
CA ARG A 102 13.40 -26.30 19.70
C ARG A 102 12.58 -27.33 18.95
N THR A 103 13.21 -28.48 18.70
CA THR A 103 12.52 -29.73 18.40
C THR A 103 12.75 -30.74 19.51
N TYR A 104 11.83 -31.69 19.69
CA TYR A 104 11.96 -32.85 20.57
C TYR A 104 11.59 -34.11 19.78
N ALA A 105 12.55 -35.03 19.62
CA ALA A 105 12.41 -36.21 18.78
C ALA A 105 11.91 -35.89 17.36
N GLY A 106 12.36 -34.75 16.81
CA GLY A 106 11.96 -34.26 15.48
C GLY A 106 10.65 -33.47 15.44
N LEU A 107 9.90 -33.38 16.54
CA LEU A 107 8.66 -32.59 16.61
C LEU A 107 8.95 -31.15 17.05
N PRO A 108 8.33 -30.12 16.45
CA PRO A 108 8.43 -28.74 16.94
C PRO A 108 7.95 -28.61 18.39
N VAL A 109 8.63 -27.79 19.20
CA VAL A 109 8.25 -27.50 20.59
C VAL A 109 7.69 -26.08 20.67
N LEU A 110 6.37 -25.96 20.85
CA LEU A 110 5.68 -24.68 21.00
C LEU A 110 5.75 -24.20 22.45
N GLY A 111 6.16 -22.93 22.66
CA GLY A 111 6.42 -22.38 24.00
C GLY A 111 7.69 -22.93 24.66
N GLY A 112 8.60 -23.50 23.86
CA GLY A 112 9.87 -24.05 24.31
C GLY A 112 11.10 -23.22 23.90
N ASP A 113 10.92 -22.17 23.11
CA ASP A 113 11.98 -21.36 22.52
C ASP A 113 12.90 -20.70 23.58
N LEU A 114 14.08 -20.28 23.13
CA LEU A 114 15.09 -19.67 23.99
C LEU A 114 15.96 -18.66 23.24
N VAL A 115 16.60 -17.78 23.98
CA VAL A 115 17.61 -16.83 23.49
C VAL A 115 18.91 -17.08 24.25
N VAL A 116 20.00 -17.27 23.52
CA VAL A 116 21.36 -17.35 24.08
C VAL A 116 22.03 -16.00 23.89
N HIS A 117 22.48 -15.40 25.00
CA HIS A 117 23.18 -14.13 25.02
C HIS A 117 24.68 -14.40 25.11
N THR A 118 25.45 -13.90 24.14
CA THR A 118 26.88 -14.18 23.98
C THR A 118 27.64 -12.86 23.92
N ALA A 119 28.60 -12.68 24.84
CA ALA A 119 29.47 -11.52 24.88
C ALA A 119 30.27 -11.38 23.58
N LYS A 120 30.82 -10.18 23.32
CA LYS A 120 31.76 -9.95 22.21
C LYS A 120 32.96 -10.92 22.23
N SER A 121 33.35 -11.42 23.40
CA SER A 121 34.42 -12.42 23.58
C SER A 121 34.04 -13.84 23.16
N GLY A 122 32.77 -14.10 22.82
CA GLY A 122 32.25 -15.42 22.52
C GLY A 122 31.76 -16.21 23.75
N LYS A 123 31.88 -15.65 24.97
CA LYS A 123 31.39 -16.28 26.20
C LYS A 123 29.86 -16.17 26.30
N THR A 124 29.18 -17.27 26.64
CA THR A 124 27.75 -17.23 26.98
C THR A 124 27.55 -16.50 28.32
N GLU A 125 26.75 -15.44 28.29
CA GLU A 125 26.41 -14.63 29.47
C GLU A 125 25.12 -15.11 30.13
N GLY A 126 24.19 -15.63 29.34
CA GLY A 126 22.92 -16.12 29.86
C GLY A 126 22.06 -16.80 28.81
N VAL A 127 21.04 -17.51 29.29
CA VAL A 127 20.02 -18.14 28.45
C VAL A 127 18.64 -17.75 28.97
N THR A 128 17.90 -17.00 28.15
CA THR A 128 16.49 -16.71 28.40
C THR A 128 15.66 -17.85 27.83
N ARG A 129 14.77 -18.46 28.63
CA ARG A 129 13.97 -19.64 28.22
C ARG A 129 12.49 -19.35 28.36
N ALA A 130 11.69 -19.71 27.35
CA ALA A 130 10.23 -19.66 27.41
C ALA A 130 9.66 -20.63 28.46
N THR A 131 10.33 -21.76 28.67
CA THR A 131 9.98 -22.73 29.73
C THR A 131 11.21 -23.23 30.46
N LYS A 132 11.11 -23.30 31.79
CA LYS A 132 12.13 -23.90 32.67
C LYS A 132 11.97 -25.41 32.79
N ALA A 133 10.84 -25.96 32.35
CA ALA A 133 10.59 -27.39 32.40
C ALA A 133 11.49 -28.14 31.41
N ALA A 134 11.99 -29.30 31.81
CA ALA A 134 12.66 -30.22 30.89
C ALA A 134 11.64 -30.70 29.84
N ILE A 135 11.98 -30.62 28.56
CA ILE A 135 11.09 -31.10 27.49
C ILE A 135 11.12 -32.62 27.50
N LYS A 136 10.14 -33.22 28.17
CA LYS A 136 9.96 -34.66 28.26
C LYS A 136 8.48 -34.97 28.28
N VAL A 137 8.05 -35.88 27.41
CA VAL A 137 6.65 -36.32 27.32
C VAL A 137 6.54 -37.81 27.63
N ALA A 138 5.39 -38.23 28.16
CA ALA A 138 5.14 -39.62 28.55
C ALA A 138 5.09 -40.56 27.33
N SER A 139 4.58 -40.08 26.19
CA SER A 139 4.46 -40.85 24.95
C SER A 139 4.48 -39.92 23.74
N LEU A 140 5.03 -40.40 22.62
CA LEU A 140 4.95 -39.77 21.30
C LEU A 140 3.85 -40.39 20.42
N LYS A 141 3.09 -41.35 20.97
CA LYS A 141 1.95 -41.98 20.31
C LYS A 141 0.66 -41.23 20.67
N PRO A 142 0.02 -40.53 19.72
CA PRO A 142 -1.25 -39.87 19.96
C PRO A 142 -2.35 -40.91 20.22
N GLN A 143 -3.32 -40.57 21.07
CA GLN A 143 -4.53 -41.37 21.35
C GLN A 143 -5.75 -40.86 20.57
N ILE A 144 -5.69 -39.64 20.05
CA ILE A 144 -6.67 -39.10 19.10
C ILE A 144 -6.06 -38.99 17.69
N THR A 145 -6.92 -39.00 16.67
CA THR A 145 -6.49 -38.81 15.28
C THR A 145 -6.25 -37.33 14.96
N ALA A 146 -5.38 -37.05 14.01
CA ALA A 146 -5.18 -35.69 13.48
C ALA A 146 -6.48 -35.10 12.90
N ALA A 147 -7.33 -35.93 12.28
CA ALA A 147 -8.63 -35.53 11.76
C ALA A 147 -9.58 -35.06 12.87
N LYS A 148 -9.59 -35.74 14.03
CA LYS A 148 -10.38 -35.32 15.19
C LYS A 148 -9.92 -33.96 15.73
N ALA A 149 -8.61 -33.76 15.86
CA ALA A 149 -8.05 -32.46 16.26
C ALA A 149 -8.40 -31.35 15.27
N ALA A 150 -8.31 -31.62 13.96
CA ALA A 150 -8.66 -30.66 12.92
C ALA A 150 -10.15 -30.26 12.96
N GLN A 151 -11.05 -31.23 13.15
CA GLN A 151 -12.48 -30.97 13.30
C GLN A 151 -12.80 -30.12 14.53
N GLN A 152 -12.15 -30.38 15.66
CA GLN A 152 -12.30 -29.58 16.88
C GLN A 152 -11.83 -28.14 16.68
N ALA A 153 -10.73 -27.94 15.95
CA ALA A 153 -10.20 -26.62 15.64
C ALA A 153 -11.15 -25.81 14.74
N VAL A 154 -11.72 -26.43 13.68
CA VAL A 154 -12.73 -25.77 12.83
C VAL A 154 -13.98 -25.41 13.66
N GLY A 155 -14.39 -26.28 14.59
CA GLY A 155 -15.46 -25.96 15.54
C GLY A 155 -15.15 -24.73 16.39
N ALA A 156 -13.93 -24.62 16.92
CA ALA A 156 -13.50 -23.44 17.67
C ALA A 156 -13.47 -22.17 16.80
N ALA A 157 -13.05 -22.25 15.54
CA ALA A 157 -13.07 -21.11 14.63
C ALA A 157 -14.49 -20.61 14.33
N ARG A 158 -15.46 -21.52 14.18
CA ARG A 158 -16.88 -21.14 13.98
C ARG A 158 -17.45 -20.40 15.19
N THR A 159 -17.09 -20.79 16.41
CA THR A 159 -17.52 -20.06 17.62
C THR A 159 -16.95 -18.65 17.73
N LEU A 160 -15.94 -18.32 16.93
CA LEU A 160 -15.29 -17.01 16.89
C LEU A 160 -15.70 -16.19 15.65
N GLY A 161 -16.81 -16.52 14.98
CA GLY A 161 -17.29 -15.76 13.82
C GLY A 161 -16.53 -16.05 12.52
N SER A 162 -16.01 -17.26 12.35
CA SER A 162 -15.47 -17.72 11.06
C SER A 162 -16.37 -18.82 10.50
N ALA A 163 -17.47 -18.42 9.83
CA ALA A 163 -18.46 -19.37 9.32
C ALA A 163 -17.93 -20.28 8.18
N LYS A 164 -16.94 -19.80 7.41
CA LYS A 164 -16.35 -20.49 6.24
C LYS A 164 -14.91 -20.97 6.47
N SER A 165 -14.57 -21.45 7.67
CA SER A 165 -13.20 -21.93 7.92
C SER A 165 -12.96 -23.38 7.48
N THR A 166 -11.74 -23.63 7.01
CA THR A 166 -11.23 -24.98 6.72
C THR A 166 -9.86 -25.17 7.37
N ALA A 167 -9.52 -26.41 7.68
CA ALA A 167 -8.21 -26.78 8.22
C ALA A 167 -7.54 -27.79 7.29
N ASN A 168 -6.28 -27.54 6.93
CA ASN A 168 -5.48 -28.44 6.09
C ASN A 168 -4.77 -29.54 6.92
N GLY A 169 -5.52 -30.17 7.83
CA GLY A 169 -5.01 -31.19 8.75
C GLY A 169 -4.34 -30.64 10.01
N ALA A 170 -3.81 -31.54 10.83
CA ALA A 170 -3.17 -31.21 12.12
C ALA A 170 -1.78 -31.87 12.24
N ARG A 171 -0.75 -31.07 12.54
CA ARG A 171 0.63 -31.57 12.71
C ARG A 171 0.92 -31.89 14.17
N LYS A 172 1.74 -32.91 14.43
CA LYS A 172 2.19 -33.24 15.79
C LYS A 172 3.23 -32.23 16.26
N VAL A 173 3.08 -31.76 17.49
CA VAL A 173 4.00 -30.83 18.17
C VAL A 173 4.15 -31.27 19.63
N ILE A 174 5.16 -30.73 20.32
CA ILE A 174 5.20 -30.72 21.78
C ILE A 174 4.70 -29.36 22.26
N TRP A 175 3.64 -29.34 23.06
CA TRP A 175 3.18 -28.12 23.72
C TRP A 175 3.87 -27.97 25.07
N ALA A 176 4.65 -26.91 25.26
CA ALA A 176 5.36 -26.60 26.50
C ALA A 176 4.94 -25.26 27.14
N GLY A 177 4.08 -24.48 26.49
CA GLY A 177 3.66 -23.15 26.95
C GLY A 177 2.89 -23.11 28.27
N SER A 178 2.42 -24.25 28.77
CA SER A 178 1.79 -24.36 30.10
C SER A 178 2.76 -24.75 31.22
N GLY A 179 4.05 -24.88 30.93
CA GLY A 179 5.07 -25.37 31.88
C GLY A 179 5.07 -26.88 32.08
N LYS A 180 4.10 -27.62 31.51
CA LYS A 180 4.09 -29.09 31.47
C LYS A 180 4.11 -29.59 30.02
N PRO A 181 5.27 -30.04 29.51
CA PRO A 181 5.38 -30.53 28.14
C PRO A 181 4.47 -31.74 27.88
N VAL A 182 3.66 -31.67 26.82
CA VAL A 182 2.77 -32.76 26.37
C VAL A 182 2.82 -32.91 24.86
N LEU A 183 2.54 -34.12 24.35
CA LEU A 183 2.32 -34.32 22.92
C LEU A 183 0.97 -33.68 22.55
N ALA A 184 0.97 -32.86 21.50
CA ALA A 184 -0.20 -32.16 21.02
C ALA A 184 -0.30 -32.19 19.50
N TYR A 185 -1.46 -31.80 19.00
CA TYR A 185 -1.70 -31.43 17.61
C TYR A 185 -1.84 -29.92 17.51
N GLU A 186 -1.13 -29.31 16.58
CA GLU A 186 -1.39 -27.95 16.12
C GLU A 186 -2.21 -28.03 14.83
N THR A 187 -3.39 -27.42 14.87
CA THR A 187 -4.21 -27.21 13.67
C THR A 187 -4.22 -25.72 13.35
N VAL A 188 -3.91 -25.37 12.10
CA VAL A 188 -4.09 -24.02 11.59
C VAL A 188 -5.40 -23.98 10.82
N VAL A 189 -6.32 -23.14 11.27
CA VAL A 189 -7.62 -22.95 10.63
C VAL A 189 -7.56 -21.65 9.83
N GLY A 190 -7.67 -21.78 8.51
CA GLY A 190 -7.71 -20.66 7.57
C GLY A 190 -9.15 -20.24 7.26
N GLY A 191 -9.33 -19.07 6.63
CA GLY A 191 -10.62 -18.58 6.17
C GLY A 191 -10.74 -17.07 6.29
N LEU A 192 -11.97 -16.57 6.29
CA LEU A 192 -12.29 -15.18 6.62
C LEU A 192 -13.06 -15.15 7.95
N GLN A 193 -12.86 -14.09 8.73
CA GLN A 193 -13.74 -13.69 9.83
C GLN A 193 -14.97 -12.96 9.24
N ASP A 194 -16.00 -12.71 10.07
CA ASP A 194 -17.25 -12.06 9.65
C ASP A 194 -17.04 -10.64 9.05
N ASP A 195 -15.97 -9.95 9.46
CA ASP A 195 -15.55 -8.64 8.95
C ASP A 195 -14.69 -8.71 7.66
N GLY A 196 -14.44 -9.91 7.13
CA GLY A 196 -13.58 -10.11 5.95
C GLY A 196 -12.08 -10.17 6.23
N THR A 197 -11.67 -10.10 7.51
CA THR A 197 -10.27 -10.28 7.93
C THR A 197 -9.82 -11.72 7.69
N PRO A 198 -8.65 -11.97 7.07
CA PRO A 198 -8.08 -13.31 7.00
C PRO A 198 -7.96 -13.95 8.39
N ASN A 199 -8.26 -15.24 8.49
CA ASN A 199 -8.13 -16.02 9.71
C ASN A 199 -6.89 -16.92 9.61
N GLN A 200 -6.07 -16.95 10.66
CA GLN A 200 -5.02 -17.95 10.85
C GLN A 200 -5.09 -18.40 12.32
N LEU A 201 -6.19 -19.03 12.70
CA LEU A 201 -6.38 -19.49 14.07
C LEU A 201 -5.56 -20.77 14.28
N HIS A 202 -4.54 -20.67 15.12
CA HIS A 202 -3.80 -21.83 15.61
C HIS A 202 -4.55 -22.40 16.82
N VAL A 203 -4.90 -23.68 16.76
CA VAL A 203 -5.52 -24.42 17.87
C VAL A 203 -4.61 -25.57 18.27
N ILE A 204 -4.16 -25.55 19.52
CA ILE A 204 -3.33 -26.60 20.10
C ILE A 204 -4.22 -27.54 20.88
N THR A 205 -4.25 -28.82 20.48
CA THR A 205 -5.10 -29.86 21.04
C THR A 205 -4.25 -30.97 21.65
N ASP A 206 -4.51 -31.33 22.90
CA ASP A 206 -3.83 -32.43 23.59
C ASP A 206 -4.03 -33.74 22.82
N ALA A 207 -2.93 -34.40 22.45
CA ALA A 207 -2.98 -35.57 21.59
C ALA A 207 -3.42 -36.85 22.32
N ALA A 208 -3.50 -36.83 23.65
CA ALA A 208 -3.98 -37.96 24.46
C ALA A 208 -5.48 -37.84 24.78
N THR A 209 -5.97 -36.63 25.04
CA THR A 209 -7.33 -36.39 25.55
C THR A 209 -8.25 -35.72 24.53
N GLY A 210 -7.69 -35.00 23.54
CA GLY A 210 -8.45 -34.15 22.64
C GLY A 210 -8.92 -32.84 23.27
N LYS A 211 -8.41 -32.47 24.45
CA LYS A 211 -8.70 -31.18 25.08
C LYS A 211 -7.95 -30.05 24.37
N LYS A 212 -8.61 -28.92 24.09
CA LYS A 212 -7.95 -27.69 23.63
C LYS A 212 -7.03 -27.16 24.73
N LEU A 213 -5.73 -27.08 24.44
CA LEU A 213 -4.69 -26.60 25.35
C LEU A 213 -4.46 -25.11 25.21
N PHE A 214 -4.51 -24.59 23.98
CA PHE A 214 -4.25 -23.19 23.69
C PHE A 214 -4.84 -22.83 22.32
N GLN A 215 -5.09 -21.54 22.10
CA GLN A 215 -5.37 -21.02 20.78
C GLN A 215 -4.83 -19.59 20.65
N TYR A 216 -4.44 -19.19 19.45
CA TYR A 216 -4.07 -17.81 19.15
C TYR A 216 -4.32 -17.48 17.69
N GLN A 217 -4.53 -16.19 17.39
CA GLN A 217 -4.59 -15.69 16.02
C GLN A 217 -3.18 -15.40 15.51
N GLY A 218 -2.82 -15.99 14.38
CA GLY A 218 -1.54 -15.75 13.70
C GLY A 218 -1.56 -14.55 12.75
N ILE A 219 -2.72 -13.90 12.62
CA ILE A 219 -2.94 -12.70 11.83
C ILE A 219 -2.82 -11.48 12.76
N GLU A 220 -1.83 -10.62 12.50
CA GLU A 220 -1.61 -9.37 13.23
C GLU A 220 -1.55 -8.19 12.27
N ASN A 221 -2.21 -7.07 12.62
CA ASN A 221 -2.08 -5.84 11.87
C ASN A 221 -0.67 -5.27 12.04
N ALA A 222 -0.05 -4.88 10.95
CA ALA A 222 1.28 -4.30 10.94
C ALA A 222 1.31 -3.01 10.11
N THR A 223 2.29 -2.16 10.39
CA THR A 223 2.61 -1.01 9.54
C THR A 223 3.93 -1.32 8.86
N GLY A 224 3.87 -1.54 7.55
CA GLY A 224 5.01 -1.73 6.68
C GLY A 224 5.43 -0.45 5.98
N THR A 225 6.46 -0.58 5.14
CA THR A 225 6.99 0.52 4.33
C THR A 225 6.78 0.24 2.85
N GLY A 226 6.07 1.14 2.16
CA GLY A 226 5.95 1.16 0.70
C GLY A 226 7.03 2.04 0.09
N LYS A 227 7.81 1.51 -0.84
CA LYS A 227 8.67 2.30 -1.73
C LYS A 227 7.96 2.38 -3.07
N THR A 228 7.21 3.46 -3.21
CA THR A 228 6.29 3.74 -4.32
C THR A 228 7.01 4.45 -5.45
N LEU A 229 6.47 4.40 -6.66
CA LEU A 229 7.04 5.07 -7.81
C LEU A 229 6.78 6.58 -7.75
N TYR A 230 5.56 6.97 -7.39
CA TYR A 230 5.11 8.37 -7.51
C TYR A 230 5.10 9.12 -6.17
N SER A 231 4.82 8.41 -5.07
CA SER A 231 4.62 9.01 -3.74
C SER A 231 5.85 8.91 -2.81
N GLY A 232 6.98 8.41 -3.31
CA GLY A 232 8.20 8.19 -2.52
C GLY A 232 8.10 7.03 -1.53
N THR A 233 8.66 7.20 -0.33
CA THR A 233 8.57 6.18 0.74
C THR A 233 7.44 6.52 1.69
N VAL A 234 6.46 5.63 1.80
CA VAL A 234 5.22 5.84 2.57
C VAL A 234 4.98 4.72 3.57
N SER A 235 4.11 4.96 4.56
CA SER A 235 3.64 3.92 5.46
C SER A 235 2.48 3.18 4.83
N LEU A 236 2.52 1.84 4.87
CA LEU A 236 1.45 0.98 4.38
C LEU A 236 0.93 0.11 5.51
N ASN A 237 -0.38 0.05 5.65
CA ASN A 237 -1.02 -0.98 6.46
C ASN A 237 -0.84 -2.33 5.77
N SER A 238 -0.40 -3.30 6.55
CA SER A 238 -0.21 -4.67 6.11
C SER A 238 -0.71 -5.63 7.17
N THR A 239 -0.81 -6.89 6.81
CA THR A 239 -1.20 -7.94 7.72
C THR A 239 -0.09 -8.99 7.77
N GLN A 240 0.44 -9.25 8.96
CA GLN A 240 1.38 -10.34 9.19
C GLN A 240 0.62 -11.66 9.24
N SER A 241 1.10 -12.67 8.50
CA SER A 241 0.60 -14.03 8.50
C SER A 241 1.81 -14.97 8.62
N GLY A 242 2.09 -15.46 9.82
CA GLY A 242 3.32 -16.22 10.10
C GLY A 242 4.59 -15.35 9.92
N SER A 243 5.47 -15.74 9.01
CA SER A 243 6.73 -15.01 8.73
C SER A 243 6.65 -14.07 7.54
N THR A 244 5.47 -13.90 6.93
CA THR A 244 5.25 -13.00 5.80
C THR A 244 4.24 -11.92 6.16
N TYR A 245 4.31 -10.82 5.43
CA TYR A 245 3.41 -9.67 5.52
C TYR A 245 2.74 -9.54 4.17
N ASN A 246 1.43 -9.32 4.15
CA ASN A 246 0.69 -9.10 2.90
C ASN A 246 0.00 -7.75 2.91
N LEU A 247 -0.23 -7.19 1.71
CA LEU A 247 -0.96 -5.93 1.54
C LEU A 247 -2.46 -6.15 1.73
N THR A 248 -2.83 -6.36 2.99
CA THR A 248 -4.20 -6.29 3.49
C THR A 248 -4.24 -5.17 4.54
N ASP A 249 -5.07 -4.16 4.29
CA ASP A 249 -5.38 -3.09 5.23
C ASP A 249 -6.72 -3.34 5.92
N SER A 250 -6.67 -3.95 7.10
CA SER A 250 -7.85 -4.19 7.95
C SER A 250 -8.40 -2.92 8.61
N THR A 251 -7.66 -1.81 8.59
CA THR A 251 -8.09 -0.54 9.21
C THR A 251 -9.00 0.27 8.30
N ARG A 252 -9.02 -0.04 7.00
CA ARG A 252 -9.81 0.62 5.95
C ARG A 252 -10.70 -0.36 5.20
N GLY A 253 -11.56 -1.04 5.96
CA GLY A 253 -12.56 -1.96 5.40
C GLY A 253 -11.99 -3.25 4.80
N GLY A 254 -10.73 -3.61 5.12
CA GLY A 254 -10.12 -4.85 4.65
C GLY A 254 -9.62 -4.80 3.21
N HIS A 255 -9.25 -3.61 2.70
CA HIS A 255 -8.69 -3.44 1.36
C HIS A 255 -7.49 -4.36 1.14
N LYS A 256 -7.38 -4.91 -0.07
CA LYS A 256 -6.33 -5.86 -0.46
C LYS A 256 -5.73 -5.47 -1.80
N THR A 257 -4.41 -5.64 -1.94
CA THR A 257 -3.73 -5.43 -3.23
C THR A 257 -3.23 -6.75 -3.82
N TYR A 258 -3.66 -7.04 -5.04
CA TYR A 258 -3.36 -8.25 -5.79
C TYR A 258 -2.48 -7.98 -7.00
N ASN A 259 -1.66 -8.96 -7.36
CA ASN A 259 -0.84 -8.98 -8.56
C ASN A 259 -1.44 -9.96 -9.58
N LEU A 260 -1.78 -9.47 -10.76
CA LEU A 260 -2.31 -10.29 -11.86
C LEU A 260 -1.24 -11.00 -12.69
N ALA A 261 0.02 -10.59 -12.56
CA ALA A 261 1.16 -11.16 -13.27
C ALA A 261 0.92 -11.27 -14.78
N ARG A 262 0.52 -10.14 -15.40
CA ARG A 262 0.19 -10.00 -16.83
C ARG A 262 -1.10 -10.65 -17.30
N LYS A 263 -1.89 -11.25 -16.41
CA LYS A 263 -3.21 -11.77 -16.76
C LYS A 263 -4.20 -10.61 -16.93
N THR A 264 -5.24 -10.87 -17.71
CA THR A 264 -6.35 -9.93 -17.95
C THR A 264 -7.65 -10.37 -17.27
N SER A 265 -7.61 -11.38 -16.40
CA SER A 265 -8.79 -11.89 -15.70
C SER A 265 -8.45 -12.52 -14.36
N GLY A 266 -9.48 -12.69 -13.54
CA GLY A 266 -9.38 -13.21 -12.18
C GLY A 266 -8.97 -12.16 -11.15
N LYS A 267 -8.78 -12.62 -9.91
CA LYS A 267 -8.40 -11.76 -8.78
C LYS A 267 -6.90 -11.48 -8.71
N GLY A 268 -6.08 -12.44 -9.14
CA GLY A 268 -4.62 -12.40 -8.97
C GLY A 268 -4.17 -12.99 -7.63
N THR A 269 -2.87 -12.82 -7.33
CA THR A 269 -2.23 -13.30 -6.10
C THR A 269 -2.06 -12.14 -5.13
N LEU A 270 -2.42 -12.33 -3.86
CA LEU A 270 -2.24 -11.30 -2.83
C LEU A 270 -0.76 -10.96 -2.70
N VAL A 271 -0.42 -9.67 -2.75
CA VAL A 271 0.97 -9.21 -2.67
C VAL A 271 1.49 -9.45 -1.25
N ALA A 272 2.64 -10.13 -1.14
CA ALA A 272 3.26 -10.46 0.13
C ALA A 272 4.79 -10.31 0.11
N SER A 273 5.37 -10.01 1.26
CA SER A 273 6.79 -9.75 1.50
C SER A 273 7.25 -10.41 2.80
N SER A 274 8.52 -10.79 2.90
CA SER A 274 9.11 -11.37 4.12
C SER A 274 9.65 -10.32 5.10
N SER A 275 9.78 -9.06 4.67
CA SER A 275 10.45 -7.99 5.43
C SER A 275 9.53 -6.84 5.85
N ASN A 276 8.22 -6.94 5.58
CA ASN A 276 7.23 -5.86 5.74
C ASN A 276 7.59 -4.57 4.99
N SER A 277 8.35 -4.71 3.90
CA SER A 277 8.65 -3.64 2.96
C SER A 277 8.22 -4.10 1.57
N PHE A 278 7.57 -3.20 0.84
CA PHE A 278 6.98 -3.46 -0.47
C PHE A 278 7.54 -2.46 -1.48
N GLY A 279 7.91 -2.97 -2.66
CA GLY A 279 8.45 -2.17 -3.76
C GLY A 279 9.91 -1.76 -3.59
N THR A 280 10.46 -1.19 -4.65
CA THR A 280 11.83 -0.65 -4.68
C THR A 280 11.86 0.86 -4.85
N GLY A 281 10.74 1.47 -5.24
CA GLY A 281 10.63 2.90 -5.56
C GLY A 281 11.19 3.25 -6.94
N THR A 282 11.27 2.27 -7.84
CA THR A 282 11.83 2.43 -9.18
C THR A 282 10.97 1.69 -10.20
N ALA A 283 10.80 2.26 -11.38
CA ALA A 283 10.15 1.62 -12.51
C ALA A 283 10.75 0.23 -12.80
N SER A 284 9.90 -0.74 -13.14
CA SER A 284 10.29 -2.13 -13.38
C SER A 284 9.31 -2.80 -14.32
N SER A 285 9.82 -3.41 -15.40
CA SER A 285 9.00 -4.23 -16.31
C SER A 285 8.64 -5.61 -15.75
N SER A 286 9.22 -5.98 -14.59
CA SER A 286 8.91 -7.25 -13.95
C SER A 286 7.52 -7.24 -13.34
N SER A 287 6.68 -8.17 -13.78
CA SER A 287 5.36 -8.38 -13.17
C SER A 287 5.40 -8.96 -11.75
N SER A 288 6.58 -9.27 -11.21
CA SER A 288 6.75 -9.67 -9.81
C SER A 288 7.23 -8.53 -8.91
N ASP A 289 7.49 -7.35 -9.49
CA ASP A 289 7.82 -6.16 -8.73
C ASP A 289 6.65 -5.76 -7.83
N GLN A 290 6.92 -4.98 -6.80
CA GLN A 290 5.92 -4.58 -5.80
C GLN A 290 5.74 -3.06 -5.73
N THR A 291 6.42 -2.29 -6.57
CA THR A 291 6.36 -0.83 -6.58
C THR A 291 4.96 -0.36 -6.95
N ALA A 292 4.41 -0.82 -8.10
CA ALA A 292 3.03 -0.52 -8.49
C ALA A 292 2.00 -0.99 -7.45
N ALA A 293 2.25 -2.13 -6.78
CA ALA A 293 1.39 -2.61 -5.71
C ALA A 293 1.45 -1.70 -4.46
N ALA A 294 2.61 -1.12 -4.16
CA ALA A 294 2.78 -0.16 -3.08
C ALA A 294 2.09 1.17 -3.40
N ASP A 295 2.20 1.67 -4.64
CA ASP A 295 1.44 2.84 -5.13
C ASP A 295 -0.07 2.59 -4.99
N ALA A 296 -0.59 1.49 -5.55
CA ALA A 296 -2.01 1.15 -5.51
C ALA A 296 -2.56 0.94 -4.09
N ALA A 297 -1.76 0.40 -3.17
CA ALA A 297 -2.15 0.28 -1.76
C ALA A 297 -2.19 1.65 -1.08
N TYR A 298 -1.19 2.50 -1.33
CA TYR A 298 -1.15 3.85 -0.77
C TYR A 298 -2.31 4.71 -1.29
N GLY A 299 -2.55 4.73 -2.60
CA GLY A 299 -3.67 5.46 -3.21
C GLY A 299 -5.03 5.02 -2.66
N ALA A 300 -5.23 3.73 -2.40
CA ALA A 300 -6.45 3.25 -1.76
C ALA A 300 -6.60 3.72 -0.30
N GLN A 301 -5.50 3.77 0.47
CA GLN A 301 -5.50 4.29 1.85
C GLN A 301 -5.88 5.77 1.88
N GLU A 302 -5.20 6.58 1.08
CA GLU A 302 -5.41 8.03 1.03
C GLU A 302 -6.81 8.36 0.52
N THR A 303 -7.31 7.61 -0.48
CA THR A 303 -8.66 7.82 -0.98
C THR A 303 -9.72 7.49 0.05
N TRP A 304 -9.59 6.36 0.75
CA TRP A 304 -10.51 6.02 1.84
C TRP A 304 -10.53 7.10 2.93
N ASP A 305 -9.36 7.56 3.35
CA ASP A 305 -9.22 8.56 4.40
C ASP A 305 -9.74 9.93 3.95
N PHE A 306 -9.52 10.32 2.69
CA PHE A 306 -10.11 11.51 2.08
C PHE A 306 -11.64 11.47 2.16
N TYR A 307 -12.27 10.40 1.68
CA TYR A 307 -13.73 10.28 1.72
C TYR A 307 -14.27 10.25 3.16
N LYS A 308 -13.58 9.58 4.07
CA LYS A 308 -14.00 9.47 5.47
C LYS A 308 -13.88 10.79 6.22
N SER A 309 -12.74 11.48 6.08
CA SER A 309 -12.47 12.73 6.78
C SER A 309 -13.23 13.91 6.19
N THR A 310 -13.37 13.96 4.86
CA THR A 310 -14.00 15.08 4.17
C THR A 310 -15.51 14.95 4.21
N PHE A 311 -16.07 13.76 3.99
CA PHE A 311 -17.51 13.58 3.80
C PHE A 311 -18.18 12.66 4.83
N GLY A 312 -17.41 12.05 5.75
CA GLY A 312 -17.92 11.04 6.68
C GLY A 312 -18.21 9.67 6.04
N ARG A 313 -17.93 9.49 4.73
CA ARG A 313 -18.25 8.26 3.99
C ARG A 313 -17.31 7.12 4.38
N SER A 314 -17.86 5.97 4.74
CA SER A 314 -17.10 4.79 5.15
C SER A 314 -17.03 3.75 4.02
N GLY A 315 -16.04 3.90 3.14
CA GLY A 315 -15.87 3.04 1.96
C GLY A 315 -16.82 3.36 0.81
N ILE A 316 -16.65 2.64 -0.31
CA ILE A 316 -17.33 2.95 -1.57
C ILE A 316 -18.86 2.84 -1.42
N LYS A 317 -19.38 1.86 -0.69
CA LYS A 317 -20.82 1.69 -0.42
C LYS A 317 -21.33 2.38 0.83
N ASN A 318 -20.45 3.10 1.54
CA ASN A 318 -20.71 3.66 2.85
C ASN A 318 -21.10 2.62 3.94
N ASP A 319 -20.70 1.36 3.77
CA ASP A 319 -21.00 0.23 4.65
C ASP A 319 -19.80 -0.23 5.49
N GLY A 320 -18.66 0.45 5.35
CA GLY A 320 -17.40 0.08 6.02
C GLY A 320 -16.62 -1.03 5.33
N VAL A 321 -17.02 -1.48 4.14
CA VAL A 321 -16.32 -2.51 3.37
C VAL A 321 -15.42 -1.90 2.30
N GLY A 322 -14.18 -2.38 2.23
CA GLY A 322 -13.17 -1.98 1.25
C GLY A 322 -13.28 -2.73 -0.07
N ALA A 323 -13.00 -2.03 -1.17
CA ALA A 323 -12.69 -2.65 -2.46
C ALA A 323 -11.30 -3.31 -2.42
N TYR A 324 -10.85 -3.85 -3.55
CA TYR A 324 -9.48 -4.30 -3.70
C TYR A 324 -8.84 -3.73 -4.97
N SER A 325 -7.50 -3.71 -4.99
CA SER A 325 -6.72 -3.25 -6.14
C SER A 325 -6.06 -4.44 -6.85
N ARG A 326 -5.95 -4.38 -8.18
CA ARG A 326 -5.21 -5.32 -9.02
C ARG A 326 -4.14 -4.57 -9.81
N VAL A 327 -2.89 -4.98 -9.73
CA VAL A 327 -1.78 -4.41 -10.51
C VAL A 327 -1.21 -5.42 -11.51
N HIS A 328 -0.37 -4.94 -12.42
CA HIS A 328 0.23 -5.73 -13.50
C HIS A 328 -0.81 -6.40 -14.40
N TYR A 329 -1.90 -5.67 -14.69
CA TYR A 329 -2.95 -6.10 -15.61
C TYR A 329 -2.44 -6.07 -17.06
N GLY A 330 -2.58 -7.18 -17.76
CA GLY A 330 -2.16 -7.29 -19.16
C GLY A 330 -0.67 -7.02 -19.37
N SER A 331 -0.30 -6.77 -20.63
CA SER A 331 1.09 -6.45 -21.04
C SER A 331 1.08 -5.18 -21.87
N ALA A 332 1.93 -4.22 -21.50
CA ALA A 332 1.98 -2.87 -22.04
C ALA A 332 0.59 -2.21 -22.10
N TYR A 333 -0.24 -2.48 -21.08
CA TYR A 333 -1.61 -1.98 -21.03
C TYR A 333 -1.58 -0.55 -20.50
N VAL A 334 -1.92 0.40 -21.37
CA VAL A 334 -1.88 1.83 -21.10
C VAL A 334 -3.26 2.31 -20.64
N ASN A 335 -3.78 1.71 -19.57
CA ASN A 335 -4.99 2.19 -18.92
C ASN A 335 -5.12 1.68 -17.47
N ALA A 336 -5.98 2.34 -16.71
CA ALA A 336 -6.52 1.89 -15.43
C ALA A 336 -8.06 1.88 -15.52
N PHE A 337 -8.72 1.13 -14.64
CA PHE A 337 -10.18 1.11 -14.61
C PHE A 337 -10.75 0.60 -13.28
N TRP A 338 -11.92 1.11 -12.94
CA TRP A 338 -12.88 0.51 -12.01
C TRP A 338 -13.75 -0.56 -12.70
N ASP A 339 -14.09 -1.60 -11.96
CA ASP A 339 -14.99 -2.66 -12.43
C ASP A 339 -15.98 -3.04 -11.31
N ASP A 340 -17.26 -2.69 -11.49
CA ASP A 340 -18.35 -2.98 -10.56
C ASP A 340 -18.57 -4.49 -10.34
N SER A 341 -18.28 -5.32 -11.36
CA SER A 341 -18.52 -6.76 -11.29
C SER A 341 -17.61 -7.45 -10.28
N CYS A 342 -16.37 -6.97 -10.16
CA CYS A 342 -15.40 -7.42 -9.19
C CYS A 342 -15.33 -6.53 -7.94
N PHE A 343 -15.92 -5.34 -8.01
CA PHE A 343 -15.82 -4.29 -7.01
C PHE A 343 -14.35 -3.92 -6.73
N CYS A 344 -13.61 -3.61 -7.79
CA CYS A 344 -12.16 -3.48 -7.73
C CYS A 344 -11.55 -2.50 -8.73
N MET A 345 -10.45 -1.85 -8.33
CA MET A 345 -9.62 -1.03 -9.21
C MET A 345 -8.55 -1.89 -9.87
N THR A 346 -8.21 -1.60 -11.12
CA THR A 346 -7.28 -2.39 -11.92
C THR A 346 -6.35 -1.51 -12.71
N TYR A 347 -5.04 -1.81 -12.62
CA TYR A 347 -4.00 -0.95 -13.15
C TYR A 347 -3.10 -1.73 -14.11
N GLY A 348 -2.94 -1.19 -15.32
CA GLY A 348 -1.89 -1.58 -16.26
C GLY A 348 -0.54 -1.00 -15.87
N ASP A 349 0.50 -1.51 -16.52
CA ASP A 349 1.89 -1.06 -16.29
C ASP A 349 2.39 -0.05 -17.32
N GLY A 350 1.49 0.50 -18.15
CA GLY A 350 1.84 1.49 -19.17
C GLY A 350 2.73 0.94 -20.28
N GLU A 351 3.21 1.84 -21.14
CA GLU A 351 4.08 1.48 -22.25
C GLU A 351 5.39 0.86 -21.73
N GLY A 352 5.91 -0.15 -22.43
CA GLY A 352 7.12 -0.88 -21.97
C GLY A 352 6.95 -1.68 -20.67
N ASN A 353 5.79 -1.62 -20.02
CA ASN A 353 5.52 -2.09 -18.66
C ASN A 353 6.32 -1.37 -17.58
N THR A 354 6.77 -0.14 -17.80
CA THR A 354 7.61 0.59 -16.84
C THR A 354 6.91 1.75 -16.16
N ASP A 355 5.69 2.08 -16.59
CA ASP A 355 4.97 3.29 -16.24
C ASP A 355 3.56 2.95 -15.72
N PRO A 356 3.47 2.29 -14.55
CA PRO A 356 2.21 1.82 -14.01
C PRO A 356 1.24 2.96 -13.71
N LEU A 357 -0.01 2.83 -14.13
CA LEU A 357 -1.01 3.89 -13.98
C LEU A 357 -1.58 3.89 -12.55
N THR A 358 -0.74 4.24 -11.57
CA THR A 358 -1.02 4.06 -10.12
C THR A 358 -0.74 5.31 -9.29
N SER A 359 -0.62 6.50 -9.90
CA SER A 359 -0.49 7.77 -9.18
C SER A 359 -1.70 8.04 -8.26
N LEU A 360 -1.54 8.97 -7.31
CA LEU A 360 -2.56 9.22 -6.29
C LEU A 360 -3.90 9.65 -6.90
N ASP A 361 -3.87 10.61 -7.82
CA ASP A 361 -5.05 11.08 -8.54
C ASP A 361 -5.73 9.96 -9.34
N VAL A 362 -4.97 9.12 -10.05
CA VAL A 362 -5.50 7.98 -10.81
C VAL A 362 -6.11 6.95 -9.87
N ALA A 363 -5.46 6.62 -8.75
CA ALA A 363 -6.04 5.72 -7.76
C ALA A 363 -7.33 6.29 -7.15
N GLY A 364 -7.34 7.60 -6.85
CA GLY A 364 -8.52 8.33 -6.37
C GLY A 364 -9.64 8.38 -7.41
N HIS A 365 -9.30 8.58 -8.69
CA HIS A 365 -10.20 8.59 -9.83
C HIS A 365 -10.89 7.23 -9.98
N GLU A 366 -10.12 6.13 -10.05
CA GLU A 366 -10.71 4.79 -10.19
C GLU A 366 -11.64 4.43 -9.02
N MET A 367 -11.22 4.74 -7.78
CA MET A 367 -12.07 4.45 -6.62
C MET A 367 -13.33 5.35 -6.58
N SER A 368 -13.28 6.53 -7.19
CA SER A 368 -14.40 7.46 -7.27
C SER A 368 -15.46 7.05 -8.29
N HIS A 369 -15.10 6.33 -9.36
CA HIS A 369 -16.11 5.65 -10.20
C HIS A 369 -16.98 4.71 -9.39
N GLY A 370 -16.38 3.94 -8.47
CA GLY A 370 -17.14 3.09 -7.56
C GLY A 370 -18.10 3.88 -6.67
N VAL A 371 -17.70 5.08 -6.19
CA VAL A 371 -18.58 5.95 -5.42
C VAL A 371 -19.74 6.45 -6.28
N THR A 372 -19.48 6.89 -7.51
CA THR A 372 -20.51 7.27 -8.48
C THR A 372 -21.50 6.13 -8.73
N ALA A 373 -21.02 4.92 -8.99
CA ALA A 373 -21.85 3.73 -9.21
C ALA A 373 -22.76 3.36 -8.01
N ASN A 374 -22.34 3.71 -6.78
CA ASN A 374 -23.09 3.44 -5.55
C ASN A 374 -23.80 4.69 -4.99
N THR A 375 -23.98 5.72 -5.82
CA THR A 375 -24.70 6.97 -5.49
C THR A 375 -25.60 7.38 -6.65
N ALA A 376 -25.17 8.33 -7.50
CA ALA A 376 -25.94 8.81 -8.65
C ALA A 376 -26.12 7.75 -9.74
N GLY A 377 -25.15 6.83 -9.87
CA GLY A 377 -25.14 5.82 -10.92
C GLY A 377 -25.10 6.42 -12.32
N LEU A 378 -24.34 7.51 -12.52
CA LEU A 378 -24.24 8.23 -13.80
C LEU A 378 -23.91 7.28 -14.95
N ASP A 379 -24.78 7.25 -15.96
CA ASP A 379 -24.59 6.44 -17.16
C ASP A 379 -23.28 6.84 -17.84
N TYR A 380 -22.47 5.86 -18.24
CA TYR A 380 -21.16 6.11 -18.84
C TYR A 380 -21.27 6.43 -20.35
N SER A 381 -22.13 7.39 -20.68
CA SER A 381 -22.42 7.83 -22.05
C SER A 381 -22.93 9.26 -22.07
N GLY A 382 -22.66 10.00 -23.15
CA GLY A 382 -23.14 11.37 -23.31
C GLY A 382 -22.64 12.30 -22.20
N GLU A 383 -23.47 13.30 -21.86
CA GLU A 383 -23.14 14.26 -20.79
C GLU A 383 -23.05 13.61 -19.41
N SER A 384 -23.90 12.60 -19.12
CA SER A 384 -23.81 11.83 -17.87
C SER A 384 -22.48 11.11 -17.73
N GLY A 385 -21.94 10.58 -18.84
CA GLY A 385 -20.62 9.96 -18.87
C GLY A 385 -19.50 10.96 -18.64
N GLY A 386 -19.60 12.15 -19.25
CA GLY A 386 -18.70 13.26 -18.96
C GLY A 386 -18.72 13.69 -17.50
N LEU A 387 -19.89 13.73 -16.87
CA LEU A 387 -20.04 14.01 -15.44
C LEU A 387 -19.50 12.87 -14.56
N ASN A 388 -19.58 11.62 -15.01
CA ASN A 388 -18.98 10.47 -14.33
C ASN A 388 -17.44 10.61 -14.29
N GLU A 389 -16.83 10.84 -15.45
CA GLU A 389 -15.40 11.12 -15.60
C GLU A 389 -14.94 12.33 -14.78
N ALA A 390 -15.65 13.47 -14.92
CA ALA A 390 -15.30 14.68 -14.18
C ALA A 390 -15.43 14.50 -12.67
N THR A 391 -16.42 13.72 -12.21
CA THR A 391 -16.56 13.39 -10.77
C THR A 391 -15.32 12.64 -10.27
N SER A 392 -14.81 11.68 -11.06
CA SER A 392 -13.61 10.95 -10.72
C SER A 392 -12.36 11.84 -10.72
N ASP A 393 -12.21 12.76 -11.68
CA ASP A 393 -11.13 13.76 -11.70
C ASP A 393 -11.19 14.72 -10.51
N ILE A 394 -12.38 15.25 -10.19
CA ILE A 394 -12.62 16.16 -9.07
C ILE A 394 -12.21 15.52 -7.73
N PHE A 395 -12.59 14.27 -7.52
CA PHE A 395 -12.24 13.58 -6.28
C PHE A 395 -10.81 13.04 -6.29
N GLY A 396 -10.25 12.62 -7.43
CA GLY A 396 -8.83 12.30 -7.57
C GLY A 396 -7.95 13.49 -7.19
N THR A 397 -8.25 14.67 -7.72
CA THR A 397 -7.65 15.94 -7.32
C THR A 397 -7.81 16.19 -5.81
N GLY A 398 -9.02 15.94 -5.27
CA GLY A 398 -9.28 16.03 -3.84
C GLY A 398 -8.37 15.13 -2.99
N VAL A 399 -8.11 13.91 -3.46
CA VAL A 399 -7.23 12.92 -2.81
C VAL A 399 -5.78 13.41 -2.79
N GLU A 400 -5.23 13.92 -3.88
CA GLU A 400 -3.84 14.42 -3.88
C GLU A 400 -3.65 15.59 -2.91
N PHE A 401 -4.58 16.54 -2.93
CA PHE A 401 -4.56 17.66 -2.00
C PHE A 401 -4.74 17.22 -0.55
N TYR A 402 -5.52 16.18 -0.30
CA TYR A 402 -5.71 15.60 1.04
C TYR A 402 -4.44 14.90 1.52
N ALA A 403 -3.84 14.05 0.68
CA ALA A 403 -2.64 13.30 0.98
C ALA A 403 -1.46 14.22 1.32
N ASN A 404 -1.43 15.43 0.72
CA ASN A 404 -0.42 16.46 0.96
C ASN A 404 1.01 15.87 0.86
N ASN A 405 1.20 14.98 -0.12
CA ASN A 405 2.45 14.27 -0.30
C ASN A 405 3.49 15.18 -0.96
N SER A 406 4.71 15.23 -0.42
CA SER A 406 5.77 16.10 -0.96
C SER A 406 6.32 15.69 -2.34
N LYS A 407 6.05 14.47 -2.79
CA LYS A 407 6.46 13.94 -4.11
C LYS A 407 5.35 14.08 -5.15
N ASP A 408 4.12 14.02 -4.66
CA ASP A 408 2.90 14.11 -5.43
C ASP A 408 2.02 15.21 -4.82
N VAL A 409 2.41 16.44 -5.12
CA VAL A 409 1.86 17.63 -4.47
C VAL A 409 0.56 17.97 -5.18
N GLY A 410 -0.55 17.95 -4.44
CA GLY A 410 -1.87 18.17 -5.03
C GLY A 410 -1.93 19.43 -5.90
N ASP A 411 -2.50 19.23 -7.08
CA ASP A 411 -2.66 20.24 -8.10
C ASP A 411 -3.97 19.98 -8.90
N TYR A 412 -4.17 20.66 -10.03
CA TYR A 412 -5.39 20.58 -10.86
C TYR A 412 -5.09 19.99 -12.26
N LEU A 413 -4.01 19.23 -12.35
CA LEU A 413 -3.63 18.41 -13.49
C LEU A 413 -4.06 16.98 -13.19
N ILE A 414 -4.37 16.21 -14.23
CA ILE A 414 -4.73 14.80 -14.08
C ILE A 414 -3.72 13.97 -14.85
N GLY A 415 -3.19 12.93 -14.22
CA GLY A 415 -2.28 11.95 -14.80
C GLY A 415 -0.90 12.51 -15.15
N GLU A 416 -0.47 13.61 -14.52
CA GLU A 416 0.82 14.25 -14.76
C GLU A 416 1.99 13.40 -14.25
N LYS A 417 1.81 12.62 -13.17
CA LYS A 417 2.83 11.68 -12.69
C LYS A 417 3.05 10.48 -13.60
N ILE A 418 1.97 9.93 -14.16
CA ILE A 418 2.07 8.71 -14.99
C ILE A 418 2.68 8.99 -16.35
N ASN A 419 2.75 10.27 -16.78
CA ASN A 419 3.38 10.71 -18.03
C ASN A 419 2.96 9.85 -19.24
N ILE A 420 1.65 9.62 -19.38
CA ILE A 420 1.09 8.72 -20.39
C ILE A 420 1.43 9.14 -21.83
N ASN A 421 1.65 10.44 -22.07
CA ASN A 421 2.03 10.99 -23.37
C ASN A 421 3.55 10.88 -23.64
N GLY A 422 4.36 10.55 -22.63
CA GLY A 422 5.82 10.43 -22.73
C GLY A 422 6.58 11.77 -22.85
N ASP A 423 5.89 12.90 -22.87
CA ASP A 423 6.47 14.24 -23.07
C ASP A 423 6.47 15.13 -21.81
N GLY A 424 6.01 14.58 -20.67
CA GLY A 424 5.89 15.25 -19.38
C GLY A 424 4.63 16.08 -19.22
N THR A 425 3.71 16.07 -20.20
CA THR A 425 2.42 16.75 -20.09
C THR A 425 1.41 15.89 -19.32
N PRO A 426 0.49 16.51 -18.54
CA PRO A 426 -0.62 15.80 -17.95
C PRO A 426 -1.60 15.27 -19.00
N LEU A 427 -2.38 14.26 -18.61
CA LEU A 427 -3.44 13.70 -19.41
C LEU A 427 -4.61 14.70 -19.59
N ARG A 428 -5.00 15.40 -18.53
CA ARG A 428 -6.06 16.43 -18.58
C ARG A 428 -5.72 17.64 -17.70
N TYR A 429 -6.41 18.75 -17.98
CA TYR A 429 -6.27 20.01 -17.25
C TYR A 429 -7.64 20.47 -16.74
N MET A 430 -7.77 20.81 -15.46
CA MET A 430 -9.05 21.34 -14.97
C MET A 430 -9.19 22.85 -15.20
N ASP A 431 -8.10 23.62 -15.30
CA ASP A 431 -8.17 25.09 -15.44
C ASP A 431 -8.57 25.57 -16.84
N LYS A 432 -8.15 24.81 -17.86
CA LYS A 432 -8.48 25.01 -19.27
C LYS A 432 -8.37 23.66 -20.00
N PRO A 433 -9.43 22.83 -19.96
CA PRO A 433 -9.44 21.47 -20.51
C PRO A 433 -8.83 21.31 -21.90
N SER A 434 -9.13 22.23 -22.83
CA SER A 434 -8.66 22.17 -24.22
C SER A 434 -7.13 22.16 -24.40
N LYS A 435 -6.35 22.39 -23.33
CA LYS A 435 -4.89 22.24 -23.33
C LYS A 435 -4.43 20.81 -23.61
N ASP A 436 -5.27 19.81 -23.38
CA ASP A 436 -4.99 18.41 -23.78
C ASP A 436 -5.26 18.14 -25.28
N GLY A 437 -5.82 19.11 -26.01
CA GLY A 437 -6.09 19.03 -27.44
C GLY A 437 -7.45 18.42 -27.81
N GLY A 438 -8.25 17.95 -26.85
CA GLY A 438 -9.54 17.28 -27.11
C GLY A 438 -10.69 17.70 -26.19
N SER A 439 -10.42 18.02 -24.93
CA SER A 439 -11.47 18.28 -23.94
C SER A 439 -12.18 19.61 -24.15
N ALA A 440 -13.48 19.63 -23.84
CA ALA A 440 -14.30 20.82 -23.96
C ALA A 440 -14.09 21.78 -22.78
N ASP A 441 -13.66 23.01 -23.06
CA ASP A 441 -13.60 24.08 -22.04
C ASP A 441 -15.00 24.51 -21.56
N TYR A 442 -16.00 24.40 -22.43
CA TYR A 442 -17.33 25.01 -22.22
C TYR A 442 -18.41 24.11 -22.83
N TRP A 443 -19.61 24.16 -22.24
CA TRP A 443 -20.76 23.43 -22.74
C TRP A 443 -21.21 23.95 -24.11
N SER A 444 -21.59 23.02 -24.98
CA SER A 444 -22.33 23.23 -26.22
C SER A 444 -23.30 22.07 -26.42
N SER A 445 -24.29 22.23 -27.30
CA SER A 445 -25.24 21.16 -27.62
C SER A 445 -24.62 19.89 -28.23
N SER A 446 -23.34 19.93 -28.61
CA SER A 446 -22.61 18.79 -29.18
C SER A 446 -21.64 18.16 -28.18
N VAL A 447 -21.56 18.64 -26.93
CA VAL A 447 -20.58 18.14 -25.96
C VAL A 447 -20.84 16.68 -25.60
N GLY A 448 -22.12 16.27 -25.58
CA GLY A 448 -22.53 14.88 -25.37
C GLY A 448 -22.15 13.93 -26.50
N ASP A 449 -21.74 14.43 -27.67
CA ASP A 449 -21.26 13.60 -28.78
C ASP A 449 -19.76 13.27 -28.68
N LEU A 450 -19.04 13.93 -27.77
CA LEU A 450 -17.63 13.64 -27.51
C LEU A 450 -17.49 12.33 -26.72
N ASP A 451 -16.31 11.73 -26.82
CA ASP A 451 -15.91 10.71 -25.85
C ASP A 451 -16.00 11.29 -24.42
N VAL A 452 -16.44 10.46 -23.48
CA VAL A 452 -16.74 10.89 -22.12
C VAL A 452 -15.56 11.57 -21.44
N HIS A 453 -14.32 11.13 -21.74
CA HIS A 453 -13.09 11.71 -21.19
C HIS A 453 -12.81 13.13 -21.69
N TYR A 454 -13.38 13.53 -22.83
CA TYR A 454 -13.28 14.89 -23.37
C TYR A 454 -14.48 15.76 -23.00
N SER A 455 -15.67 15.16 -22.95
CA SER A 455 -16.89 15.85 -22.52
C SER A 455 -16.82 16.26 -21.04
N SER A 456 -16.05 15.55 -20.21
CA SER A 456 -15.79 15.84 -18.79
C SER A 456 -15.14 17.20 -18.53
N GLY A 457 -14.45 17.75 -19.55
CA GLY A 457 -13.77 19.04 -19.46
C GLY A 457 -14.66 20.16 -18.91
N VAL A 458 -15.95 20.18 -19.25
CA VAL A 458 -16.88 21.22 -18.80
C VAL A 458 -17.06 21.20 -17.27
N ALA A 459 -17.25 20.02 -16.67
CA ALA A 459 -17.37 19.89 -15.22
C ALA A 459 -16.02 20.08 -14.50
N ASN A 460 -14.91 19.62 -15.09
CA ASN A 460 -13.57 19.89 -14.58
C ASN A 460 -13.30 21.41 -14.50
N HIS A 461 -13.64 22.13 -15.57
CA HIS A 461 -13.50 23.58 -15.65
C HIS A 461 -14.42 24.32 -14.69
N PHE A 462 -15.68 23.87 -14.58
CA PHE A 462 -16.61 24.37 -13.57
C PHE A 462 -16.02 24.23 -12.16
N PHE A 463 -15.50 23.05 -11.81
CA PHE A 463 -14.96 22.79 -10.48
C PHE A 463 -13.72 23.64 -10.18
N TYR A 464 -12.82 23.81 -11.14
CA TYR A 464 -11.69 24.72 -11.01
C TYR A 464 -12.16 26.16 -10.74
N LEU A 465 -13.07 26.68 -11.58
CA LEU A 465 -13.60 28.04 -11.44
C LEU A 465 -14.31 28.25 -10.10
N LEU A 466 -15.10 27.26 -9.65
CA LEU A 466 -15.77 27.31 -8.35
C LEU A 466 -14.76 27.29 -7.20
N SER A 467 -13.72 26.48 -7.29
CA SER A 467 -12.71 26.34 -6.24
C SER A 467 -11.79 27.56 -6.18
N GLU A 468 -11.20 27.94 -7.30
CA GLU A 468 -10.02 28.79 -7.36
C GLU A 468 -10.27 30.17 -7.99
N GLY A 469 -11.36 30.31 -8.75
CA GLY A 469 -11.70 31.49 -9.52
C GLY A 469 -11.10 31.52 -10.93
N SER A 470 -11.50 32.50 -11.72
CA SER A 470 -10.98 32.74 -13.08
C SER A 470 -9.67 33.53 -13.06
N GLY A 471 -8.89 33.43 -14.13
CA GLY A 471 -7.68 34.21 -14.37
C GLY A 471 -6.40 33.52 -13.90
N ALA A 472 -5.31 34.28 -13.86
CA ALA A 472 -3.99 33.76 -13.53
C ALA A 472 -3.84 33.46 -12.04
N LYS A 473 -3.38 32.24 -11.70
CA LYS A 473 -3.14 31.83 -10.32
C LYS A 473 -2.01 30.80 -10.27
N THR A 474 -1.18 30.87 -9.23
CA THR A 474 -0.19 29.82 -8.94
C THR A 474 -0.62 29.07 -7.69
N ILE A 475 -0.76 27.76 -7.79
CA ILE A 475 -1.12 26.87 -6.67
C ILE A 475 -0.04 25.80 -6.61
N ASN A 476 0.59 25.64 -5.45
CA ASN A 476 1.63 24.62 -5.22
C ASN A 476 2.76 24.58 -6.28
N GLY A 477 3.07 25.73 -6.89
CA GLY A 477 4.10 25.85 -7.91
C GLY A 477 3.62 25.63 -9.35
N VAL A 478 2.38 25.20 -9.56
CA VAL A 478 1.77 25.08 -10.89
C VAL A 478 1.06 26.38 -11.25
N SER A 479 1.29 26.86 -12.47
CA SER A 479 0.69 28.11 -12.98
C SER A 479 -0.52 27.80 -13.84
N TYR A 480 -1.64 28.40 -13.46
CA TYR A 480 -2.94 28.28 -14.12
C TYR A 480 -3.37 29.62 -14.68
N ASN A 481 -4.20 29.58 -15.72
CA ASN A 481 -4.87 30.77 -16.24
C ASN A 481 -6.24 30.39 -16.83
N SER A 482 -7.24 30.34 -15.96
CA SER A 482 -8.56 29.82 -16.29
C SER A 482 -9.45 30.88 -16.95
N PRO A 483 -9.88 30.67 -18.21
CA PRO A 483 -10.76 31.60 -18.92
C PRO A 483 -12.24 31.40 -18.54
N THR A 484 -13.11 32.33 -18.94
CA THR A 484 -14.57 32.15 -18.88
C THR A 484 -15.16 32.39 -20.25
N LYS A 485 -16.22 31.66 -20.61
CA LYS A 485 -16.83 31.73 -21.96
C LYS A 485 -17.29 33.15 -22.31
N ASN A 486 -17.83 33.86 -21.33
CA ASN A 486 -18.45 35.18 -21.46
C ASN A 486 -17.53 36.33 -21.03
N GLY A 487 -16.26 36.06 -20.70
CA GLY A 487 -15.32 37.08 -20.22
C GLY A 487 -15.62 37.61 -18.81
N SER A 488 -16.53 36.99 -18.06
CA SER A 488 -16.81 37.34 -16.67
C SER A 488 -15.66 36.94 -15.73
N THR A 489 -15.58 37.58 -14.57
CA THR A 489 -14.69 37.19 -13.47
C THR A 489 -15.44 36.33 -12.46
N VAL A 490 -14.91 35.15 -12.16
CA VAL A 490 -15.41 34.25 -11.10
C VAL A 490 -14.47 34.32 -9.91
N THR A 491 -15.03 34.57 -8.72
CA THR A 491 -14.31 34.46 -7.45
C THR A 491 -14.56 33.09 -6.85
N GLY A 492 -13.49 32.31 -6.64
CA GLY A 492 -13.58 30.97 -6.06
C GLY A 492 -13.98 30.98 -4.58
N ILE A 493 -14.69 29.93 -4.15
CA ILE A 493 -15.11 29.72 -2.75
C ILE A 493 -14.16 28.81 -1.96
N GLY A 494 -13.09 28.36 -2.60
CA GLY A 494 -12.12 27.42 -2.06
C GLY A 494 -12.52 25.96 -2.28
N ARG A 495 -11.52 25.13 -2.60
CA ARG A 495 -11.68 23.69 -2.88
C ARG A 495 -12.50 22.93 -1.84
N ALA A 496 -12.28 23.16 -0.56
CA ALA A 496 -12.99 22.43 0.50
C ALA A 496 -14.51 22.58 0.40
N LYS A 497 -15.02 23.79 0.12
CA LYS A 497 -16.46 24.03 -0.05
C LYS A 497 -16.96 23.48 -1.39
N ALA A 498 -16.19 23.63 -2.46
CA ALA A 498 -16.53 23.09 -3.77
C ALA A 498 -16.70 21.56 -3.73
N LEU A 499 -15.79 20.84 -3.05
CA LEU A 499 -15.88 19.40 -2.84
C LEU A 499 -17.15 18.99 -2.07
N GLN A 500 -17.52 19.71 -1.01
CA GLN A 500 -18.76 19.44 -0.26
C GLN A 500 -20.01 19.61 -1.14
N ILE A 501 -20.04 20.65 -1.97
CA ILE A 501 -21.16 20.91 -2.88
C ILE A 501 -21.26 19.80 -3.93
N TRP A 502 -20.15 19.43 -4.57
CA TRP A 502 -20.14 18.37 -5.58
C TRP A 502 -20.56 17.03 -4.99
N TYR A 503 -20.01 16.65 -3.83
CA TYR A 503 -20.37 15.39 -3.15
C TYR A 503 -21.84 15.36 -2.73
N LYS A 504 -22.38 16.47 -2.20
CA LYS A 504 -23.81 16.59 -1.85
C LYS A 504 -24.70 16.50 -3.09
N ALA A 505 -24.29 17.12 -4.21
CA ALA A 505 -24.97 17.01 -5.49
C ALA A 505 -25.02 15.55 -5.99
N LEU A 506 -23.86 14.90 -6.06
CA LEU A 506 -23.72 13.51 -6.48
C LEU A 506 -24.56 12.53 -5.64
N THR A 507 -24.59 12.70 -4.32
CA THR A 507 -25.22 11.73 -3.42
C THR A 507 -26.71 11.94 -3.18
N THR A 508 -27.24 13.12 -3.49
CA THR A 508 -28.63 13.50 -3.15
C THR A 508 -29.47 13.90 -4.37
N TYR A 509 -28.87 14.52 -5.38
CA TYR A 509 -29.63 15.18 -6.46
C TYR A 509 -29.35 14.61 -7.84
N PHE A 510 -28.14 14.10 -8.08
CA PHE A 510 -27.82 13.48 -9.35
C PHE A 510 -28.47 12.11 -9.47
N THR A 511 -28.80 11.74 -10.70
CA THR A 511 -29.38 10.46 -11.11
C THR A 511 -28.59 9.91 -12.28
N SER A 512 -28.92 8.71 -12.76
CA SER A 512 -28.13 8.06 -13.82
C SER A 512 -28.10 8.86 -15.11
N THR A 513 -29.16 9.62 -15.42
CA THR A 513 -29.30 10.41 -16.65
C THR A 513 -29.04 11.90 -16.47
N THR A 514 -28.42 12.32 -15.36
CA THR A 514 -28.12 13.74 -15.12
C THR A 514 -27.21 14.28 -16.22
N ASP A 515 -27.67 15.32 -16.91
CA ASP A 515 -26.92 16.08 -17.91
C ASP A 515 -26.30 17.34 -17.28
N TYR A 516 -25.64 18.21 -18.07
CA TYR A 516 -25.01 19.41 -17.52
C TYR A 516 -26.01 20.43 -16.96
N SER A 517 -27.22 20.54 -17.51
CA SER A 517 -28.26 21.43 -16.97
C SER A 517 -28.79 20.92 -15.63
N ASP A 518 -29.01 19.61 -15.53
CA ASP A 518 -29.38 18.95 -14.28
C ASP A 518 -28.24 19.04 -13.25
N ALA A 519 -26.98 18.93 -13.67
CA ALA A 519 -25.83 19.08 -12.79
C ALA A 519 -25.75 20.49 -12.19
N ARG A 520 -26.06 21.52 -12.99
CA ARG A 520 -26.23 22.90 -12.50
C ARG A 520 -27.34 22.98 -11.47
N SER A 521 -28.51 22.44 -11.75
CA SER A 521 -29.66 22.46 -10.83
C SER A 521 -29.36 21.71 -9.53
N GLY A 522 -28.72 20.55 -9.60
CA GLY A 522 -28.36 19.73 -8.45
C GLY A 522 -27.29 20.37 -7.57
N THR A 523 -26.28 21.00 -8.15
CA THR A 523 -25.23 21.71 -7.37
C THR A 523 -25.74 23.00 -6.74
N LEU A 524 -26.68 23.71 -7.38
CA LEU A 524 -27.38 24.86 -6.76
C LEU A 524 -28.22 24.40 -5.56
N SER A 525 -28.95 23.29 -5.71
CA SER A 525 -29.73 22.70 -4.61
C SER A 525 -28.82 22.27 -3.46
N ALA A 526 -27.69 21.62 -3.76
CA ALA A 526 -26.68 21.26 -2.77
C ALA A 526 -26.08 22.49 -2.04
N ALA A 527 -25.76 23.55 -2.76
CA ALA A 527 -25.26 24.79 -2.15
C ALA A 527 -26.33 25.48 -1.29
N ALA A 528 -27.59 25.44 -1.70
CA ALA A 528 -28.70 25.98 -0.93
C ALA A 528 -28.91 25.19 0.38
N ASP A 529 -28.83 23.86 0.33
CA ASP A 529 -28.92 22.99 1.51
C ASP A 529 -27.78 23.22 2.50
N LEU A 530 -26.54 23.37 2.00
CA LEU A 530 -25.35 23.49 2.84
C LEU A 530 -25.15 24.91 3.39
N TYR A 531 -25.51 25.94 2.63
CA TYR A 531 -25.13 27.33 2.93
C TYR A 531 -26.29 28.33 2.81
N GLY A 532 -27.44 27.94 2.25
CA GLY A 532 -28.60 28.79 1.98
C GLY A 532 -28.61 29.38 0.56
N SER A 533 -29.80 29.58 -0.01
CA SER A 533 -29.99 30.08 -1.41
C SER A 533 -29.54 31.53 -1.64
N GLY A 534 -29.38 32.33 -0.58
CA GLY A 534 -28.85 33.70 -0.65
C GLY A 534 -27.33 33.81 -0.49
N SER A 535 -26.65 32.69 -0.21
CA SER A 535 -25.24 32.63 0.17
C SER A 535 -24.27 33.01 -0.95
N THR A 536 -23.02 33.28 -0.57
CA THR A 536 -21.91 33.49 -1.51
C THR A 536 -21.65 32.22 -2.32
N GLU A 537 -21.75 31.05 -1.68
CA GLU A 537 -21.54 29.73 -2.27
C GLU A 537 -22.57 29.43 -3.36
N TYR A 538 -23.86 29.64 -3.09
CA TYR A 538 -24.92 29.46 -4.09
C TYR A 538 -24.70 30.36 -5.31
N LYS A 539 -24.36 31.64 -5.08
CA LYS A 539 -24.07 32.59 -6.17
C LYS A 539 -22.83 32.21 -6.96
N ALA A 540 -21.79 31.70 -6.29
CA ALA A 540 -20.57 31.24 -6.94
C ALA A 540 -20.80 30.00 -7.81
N VAL A 541 -21.62 29.04 -7.35
CA VAL A 541 -22.05 27.89 -8.19
C VAL A 541 -22.76 28.38 -9.45
N ALA A 542 -23.73 29.29 -9.31
CA ALA A 542 -24.43 29.86 -10.46
C ALA A 542 -23.47 30.54 -11.45
N ALA A 543 -22.52 31.34 -10.93
CA ALA A 543 -21.53 32.06 -11.71
C ALA A 543 -20.55 31.12 -12.44
N ALA A 544 -20.03 30.10 -11.75
CA ALA A 544 -19.10 29.14 -12.34
C ALA A 544 -19.75 28.32 -13.47
N TRP A 545 -21.00 27.87 -13.30
CA TRP A 545 -21.71 27.17 -14.38
C TRP A 545 -21.96 28.08 -15.59
N THR A 546 -22.34 29.34 -15.34
CA THR A 546 -22.52 30.33 -16.41
C THR A 546 -21.19 30.63 -17.12
N ALA A 547 -20.08 30.65 -16.40
CA ALA A 547 -18.74 30.82 -16.97
C ALA A 547 -18.33 29.66 -17.90
N VAL A 548 -18.86 28.45 -17.68
CA VAL A 548 -18.70 27.30 -18.58
C VAL A 548 -19.87 27.10 -19.57
N ASN A 549 -20.69 28.13 -19.77
CA ASN A 549 -21.81 28.16 -20.72
C ASN A 549 -23.01 27.24 -20.39
N VAL A 550 -23.15 26.78 -19.14
CA VAL A 550 -24.33 26.07 -18.67
C VAL A 550 -25.23 27.07 -17.95
N THR A 551 -26.30 27.54 -18.59
CA THR A 551 -27.11 28.66 -18.10
C THR A 551 -28.46 28.30 -17.49
N GLY A 552 -28.93 27.06 -17.71
CA GLY A 552 -30.22 26.55 -17.23
C GLY A 552 -31.20 26.30 -18.36
#